data_AF-A0A2V5X608-F1
#
_entry.id   AF-A0A2V5X608-F1
#
_cell.length_a   1.000
_cell.length_b   1.000
_cell.length_c   1.000
_cell.angle_alpha   90.00
_cell.angle_beta   90.00
_cell.angle_gamma   90.00
#
_symmetry.space_group_name_H-M   'P 1'
#
loop_
_entity.id
_entity.type
_entity.pdbx_description
1 polymer ?
#
loop_
_entity_poly.entity_id
_entity_poly.type
_entity_poly.pdbx_seq_one_letter_code
_entity_poly.pdbx_strand_id
1 'polypeptide(L)'
;MKSAYELAMERLEKTSPSISLTADQKKEIAEIDSIYRAKIAEKEVFLKDQIRKAQNAGKFDEVESLEKQQAAEIRRLQEDCQANKEKLRASFAN
;
A
#
# COMPACT_ATOMS: atom_id res chain seq x y z
N MET A 1 23.28 -1.62 25.92
CA MET A 1 23.95 -0.51 25.23
C MET A 1 23.02 -0.08 24.11
N LYS A 2 22.47 1.13 24.13
CA LYS A 2 21.53 1.59 23.08
C LYS A 2 22.29 1.78 21.76
N SER A 3 21.65 1.46 20.64
CA SER A 3 22.25 1.66 19.31
C SER A 3 22.27 3.14 18.94
N ALA A 4 23.17 3.52 18.02
CA ALA A 4 23.27 4.89 17.53
C ALA A 4 21.96 5.41 16.90
N TYR A 5 21.16 4.50 16.32
CA TYR A 5 19.84 4.82 15.77
C TYR A 5 18.84 5.21 16.85
N GLU A 6 18.80 4.47 17.95
CA GLU A 6 17.91 4.76 19.09
C GLU A 6 18.28 6.10 19.74
N LEU A 7 19.57 6.41 19.84
CA LEU A 7 20.05 7.68 20.38
C LEU A 7 19.71 8.88 19.48
N ALA A 8 19.71 8.67 18.15
CA ALA A 8 19.35 9.69 17.17
C ALA A 8 17.84 9.97 17.18
N MET A 9 17.01 8.93 17.32
CA MET A 9 15.56 9.07 17.45
C MET A 9 15.16 9.78 18.75
N GLU A 10 15.82 9.45 19.87
CA GLU A 10 15.58 10.08 21.18
C GLU A 10 15.90 11.60 21.19
N ARG A 11 16.83 12.04 20.34
CA ARG A 11 17.16 13.48 20.16
C ARG A 11 16.16 14.19 19.26
N LEU A 12 15.70 13.52 18.20
CA LEU A 12 14.72 14.06 17.26
C LEU A 12 13.36 14.29 17.92
N GLU A 13 12.92 13.36 18.77
CA GLU A 13 11.68 13.47 19.57
C GLU A 13 11.66 14.68 20.52
N LYS A 14 12.82 15.12 21.02
CA LYS A 14 12.95 16.25 21.96
C LYS A 14 12.86 17.63 21.30
N THR A 15 13.23 17.75 20.03
CA THR A 15 13.34 19.04 19.32
C THR A 15 12.13 19.38 18.46
N SER A 16 11.32 18.40 18.11
CA SER A 16 10.02 18.57 17.48
C SER A 16 9.21 17.34 17.84
N PRO A 17 8.09 17.47 18.58
CA PRO A 17 7.22 16.32 18.84
C PRO A 17 6.54 15.95 17.51
N SER A 18 7.29 15.32 16.61
CA SER A 18 6.70 14.39 15.68
C SER A 18 6.15 13.26 16.55
N ILE A 19 4.90 12.89 16.34
CA ILE A 19 4.35 11.69 16.98
C ILE A 19 5.21 10.53 16.47
N SER A 20 6.22 10.17 17.26
CA SER A 20 7.12 9.08 16.93
C SER A 20 6.33 7.81 17.17
N LEU A 21 6.03 7.12 16.07
CA LEU A 21 5.27 5.88 16.14
C LEU A 21 6.10 4.81 16.86
N THR A 22 5.46 4.10 17.78
CA THR A 22 6.05 2.93 18.44
C THR A 22 6.37 1.85 17.41
N ALA A 23 7.21 0.87 17.80
CA ALA A 23 7.52 -0.26 16.92
C ALA A 23 6.26 -1.02 16.51
N ASP A 24 5.30 -1.18 17.43
CA ASP A 24 4.03 -1.86 17.17
C ASP A 24 3.14 -1.05 16.21
N GLN A 25 3.02 0.27 16.41
CA GLN A 25 2.28 1.15 15.49
C GLN A 25 2.87 1.14 14.07
N LYS A 26 4.21 1.14 13.95
CA LYS A 26 4.89 0.99 12.65
C LYS A 26 4.60 -0.37 12.02
N LYS A 27 4.56 -1.43 12.82
CA LYS A 27 4.24 -2.79 12.36
C LYS A 27 2.80 -2.88 11.86
N GLU A 28 1.83 -2.28 12.55
CA GLU A 28 0.44 -2.25 12.11
C GLU A 28 0.27 -1.52 10.77
N ILE A 29 0.94 -0.39 10.58
CA ILE A 29 0.95 0.33 9.29
C ILE A 29 1.58 -0.55 8.20
N ALA A 30 2.71 -1.21 8.49
CA ALA A 30 3.40 -2.08 7.53
C ALA A 30 2.55 -3.30 7.15
N GLU A 31 1.73 -3.81 8.06
CA GLU A 31 0.78 -4.89 7.80
C GLU A 31 -0.29 -4.45 6.79
N ILE A 32 -0.83 -3.23 6.91
CA ILE A 32 -1.72 -2.66 5.89
C ILE A 32 -1.04 -2.62 4.52
N ASP A 33 0.21 -2.14 4.45
CA ASP A 33 0.98 -2.13 3.20
C ASP A 33 1.21 -3.55 2.64
N SER A 34 1.44 -4.54 3.50
CA SER A 34 1.59 -5.94 3.10
C SER A 34 0.29 -6.50 2.49
N ILE A 35 -0.83 -6.31 3.18
CA ILE A 35 -2.15 -6.77 2.75
C ILE A 35 -2.52 -6.16 1.39
N TYR A 36 -2.34 -4.85 1.22
CA TYR A 36 -2.68 -4.19 -0.04
C TYR A 36 -1.73 -4.55 -1.19
N ARG A 37 -0.44 -4.78 -0.91
CA ARG A 37 0.49 -5.32 -1.91
C ARG A 37 0.05 -6.70 -2.40
N ALA A 38 -0.37 -7.59 -1.49
CA ALA A 38 -0.89 -8.90 -1.86
C ALA A 38 -2.15 -8.79 -2.73
N LYS A 39 -3.11 -7.94 -2.33
CA LYS A 39 -4.34 -7.69 -3.11
C LYS A 39 -4.05 -7.16 -4.52
N ILE A 40 -3.13 -6.20 -4.64
CA ILE A 40 -2.73 -5.64 -5.94
C ILE A 40 -2.09 -6.73 -6.80
N ALA A 41 -1.16 -7.52 -6.25
CA ALA A 41 -0.51 -8.59 -6.98
C ALA A 41 -1.50 -9.65 -7.49
N GLU A 42 -2.46 -10.06 -6.65
CA GLU A 42 -3.51 -11.00 -7.03
C GLU A 42 -4.35 -10.46 -8.21
N LYS A 43 -4.79 -9.19 -8.13
CA LYS A 43 -5.57 -8.55 -9.19
C LYS A 43 -4.77 -8.38 -10.47
N GLU A 44 -3.50 -8.01 -10.37
CA GLU A 44 -2.62 -7.88 -11.52
C GLU A 44 -2.45 -9.21 -12.24
N VAL A 45 -2.17 -10.30 -11.51
CA VAL A 45 -2.00 -11.63 -12.09
C VAL A 45 -3.28 -12.06 -12.82
N PHE A 46 -4.44 -11.89 -12.17
CA PHE A 46 -5.73 -12.23 -12.76
C PHE A 46 -6.01 -11.45 -14.04
N LEU A 47 -5.90 -10.12 -14.02
CA LEU A 47 -6.20 -9.28 -15.18
C LEU A 47 -5.18 -9.45 -16.31
N LYS A 48 -3.89 -9.64 -16.01
CA LYS A 48 -2.87 -9.94 -17.01
C LYS A 48 -3.15 -11.25 -17.76
N ASP A 49 -3.65 -12.27 -17.06
CA ASP A 49 -4.06 -13.53 -17.71
C ASP A 49 -5.27 -13.33 -18.64
N GLN A 50 -6.27 -12.55 -18.20
CA GLN A 50 -7.44 -12.23 -19.02
C GLN A 50 -7.07 -11.39 -20.26
N ILE A 51 -6.20 -10.38 -20.09
CA ILE A 51 -5.67 -9.58 -21.20
C ILE A 51 -4.96 -10.48 -22.22
N ARG A 52 -4.10 -11.38 -21.77
CA ARG A 52 -3.38 -12.31 -22.65
C ARG A 52 -4.34 -13.23 -23.41
N LYS A 53 -5.40 -13.72 -22.76
CA LYS A 53 -6.45 -14.52 -23.43
C LYS A 53 -7.18 -13.71 -24.50
N ALA A 54 -7.55 -12.46 -24.21
CA ALA A 54 -8.22 -11.58 -25.18
C ALA A 54 -7.31 -11.23 -26.37
N GLN A 55 -6.02 -10.96 -26.12
CA GLN A 55 -5.00 -10.75 -27.15
C GLN A 55 -4.88 -11.96 -28.07
N ASN A 56 -4.75 -13.16 -27.52
CA ASN A 56 -4.66 -14.40 -28.31
C ASN A 56 -5.94 -14.69 -29.11
N ALA A 57 -7.09 -14.20 -28.66
CA ALA A 57 -8.37 -14.30 -29.35
C ALA A 57 -8.61 -13.17 -30.38
N GLY A 58 -7.69 -12.21 -30.52
CA GLY A 58 -7.82 -11.07 -31.44
C GLY A 58 -8.89 -10.05 -31.03
N LYS A 59 -9.31 -10.04 -29.75
CA LYS A 59 -10.37 -9.18 -29.23
C LYS A 59 -9.80 -7.87 -28.66
N PHE A 60 -9.32 -6.99 -29.54
CA PHE A 60 -8.60 -5.79 -29.12
C PHE A 60 -9.46 -4.80 -28.29
N ASP A 61 -10.76 -4.69 -28.56
CA ASP A 61 -11.66 -3.86 -27.74
C ASP A 61 -11.76 -4.38 -26.29
N GLU A 62 -11.75 -5.71 -26.11
CA GLU A 62 -11.76 -6.35 -24.80
C GLU A 62 -10.43 -6.12 -24.07
N VAL A 63 -9.30 -6.16 -24.79
CA VAL A 63 -7.97 -5.83 -24.25
C VAL A 63 -7.94 -4.41 -23.69
N GLU A 64 -8.37 -3.41 -24.47
CA GLU A 64 -8.35 -2.01 -24.03
C GLU A 64 -9.26 -1.80 -22.80
N SER A 65 -10.41 -2.45 -22.78
CA SER A 65 -11.32 -2.41 -21.62
C SER A 65 -10.68 -3.01 -20.36
N LEU A 66 -10.02 -4.17 -20.49
CA LEU A 66 -9.35 -4.85 -19.38
C LEU A 66 -8.12 -4.06 -18.86
N GLU A 67 -7.37 -3.40 -19.74
CA GLU A 67 -6.25 -2.53 -19.33
C GLU A 67 -6.74 -1.30 -18.55
N LYS A 68 -7.83 -0.66 -19.02
CA LYS A 68 -8.49 0.43 -18.29
C LYS A 68 -9.00 -0.02 -16.93
N GLN A 69 -9.62 -1.20 -16.87
CA GLN A 69 -10.07 -1.80 -15.62
C GLN A 69 -8.90 -2.06 -14.67
N GLN A 70 -7.79 -2.62 -15.16
CA GLN A 70 -6.60 -2.88 -14.37
C GLN A 70 -6.04 -1.60 -13.75
N ALA A 71 -5.89 -0.53 -14.53
CA ALA A 71 -5.39 0.74 -14.04
C ALA A 71 -6.31 1.34 -12.96
N ALA A 72 -7.63 1.28 -13.16
CA ALA A 72 -8.61 1.80 -12.21
C ALA A 72 -8.60 1.02 -10.88
N GLU A 73 -8.57 -0.32 -10.94
CA GLU A 73 -8.55 -1.18 -9.75
C GLU A 73 -7.25 -1.01 -8.94
N ILE A 74 -6.09 -0.96 -9.59
CA ILE A 74 -4.80 -0.73 -8.91
C ILE A 74 -4.82 0.62 -8.21
N ARG A 75 -5.26 1.68 -8.90
CA ARG A 75 -5.36 3.02 -8.33
C ARG A 75 -6.28 3.03 -7.11
N ARG A 76 -7.46 2.43 -7.21
CA ARG A 76 -8.41 2.33 -6.09
C ARG A 76 -7.80 1.62 -4.89
N LEU A 77 -7.11 0.50 -5.10
CA LEU A 77 -6.45 -0.24 -4.01
C LEU A 77 -5.34 0.58 -3.34
N GLN A 78 -4.61 1.40 -4.10
CA GLN A 78 -3.60 2.31 -3.55
C GLN A 78 -4.22 3.43 -2.72
N GLU A 79 -5.31 4.02 -3.20
CA GLU A 79 -6.08 5.04 -2.48
C GLU A 79 -6.67 4.48 -1.18
N ASP A 80 -7.27 3.28 -1.23
CA ASP A 80 -7.80 2.57 -0.07
C ASP A 80 -6.69 2.22 0.95
N CYS A 81 -5.52 1.79 0.47
CA CYS A 81 -4.35 1.54 1.32
C CYS A 81 -3.95 2.81 2.08
N GLN A 82 -3.82 3.93 1.35
CA GLN A 82 -3.42 5.19 1.94
C GLN A 82 -4.47 5.69 2.95
N ALA A 83 -5.75 5.67 2.59
CA ALA A 83 -6.84 6.06 3.47
C ALA A 83 -6.87 5.22 4.76
N ASN A 84 -6.61 3.91 4.66
CA ASN A 84 -6.57 3.03 5.84
C ASN A 84 -5.35 3.30 6.73
N LYS A 85 -4.18 3.56 6.14
CA LYS A 85 -3.01 3.98 6.91
C LYS A 85 -3.22 5.32 7.60
N GLU A 86 -3.90 6.26 6.96
CA GLU A 86 -4.24 7.56 7.56
C GLU A 86 -5.23 7.42 8.71
N LYS A 87 -6.29 6.63 8.53
CA LYS A 87 -7.24 6.32 9.62
C LYS A 87 -6.54 5.65 10.81
N LEU A 88 -5.64 4.70 10.54
CA LEU A 88 -4.86 4.03 11.59
C LEU A 88 -3.95 5.04 12.30
N ARG A 89 -3.23 5.89 11.57
CA ARG A 89 -2.41 6.96 12.17
C ARG A 89 -3.24 7.93 13.01
N ALA A 90 -4.43 8.30 12.57
CA ALA A 90 -5.32 9.15 13.35
C ALA A 90 -5.78 8.47 14.65
N SER A 91 -5.96 7.15 14.65
CA SER A 91 -6.31 6.40 15.86
C SER A 91 -5.19 6.37 16.92
N PHE A 92 -3.93 6.59 16.51
CA PHE A 92 -2.79 6.66 17.43
C PHE A 92 -2.65 7.99 18.17
N ALA A 93 -3.38 9.03 17.72
CA ALA A 93 -3.35 10.36 18.32
C ALA A 93 -4.43 10.57 19.39
N ASN A 94 -5.26 9.56 19.65
CA ASN A 94 -6.31 9.55 20.68
C ASN A 94 -5.85 8.89 21.98
#